data_AF-A0A8C1AP68-F1
#
_entry.id   AF-A0A8C1AP68-F1
#
_cell.length_a   1.000
_cell.length_b   1.000
_cell.length_c   1.000
_cell.angle_alpha   90.00
_cell.angle_beta   90.00
_cell.angle_gamma   90.00
#
_symmetry.space_group_name_H-M   'P 1'
#
loop_
_entity.id
_entity.type
_entity.pdbx_description
1 polymer ?
#
loop_
_entity_poly.entity_id
_entity_poly.type
_entity_poly.pdbx_seq_one_letter_code
_entity_poly.pdbx_strand_id
1 'polypeptide(L)'
;RNCQSLYANLVSVHSKPEHDFLLSLLPSSITCWAGGHDGEQEGQWVWSDGTAYDSTNWCSAEPNNVGAGGENCIEIITLSS
;
A
#
# COMPACT_ATOMS: atom_id res chain seq x y z
N ARG A 1 -2.98 -7.96 11.88
CA ARG A 1 -2.84 -7.85 13.36
C ARG A 1 -1.39 -7.88 13.86
N ASN A 2 -0.39 -8.27 13.06
CA ASN A 2 1.00 -8.37 13.52
C ASN A 2 1.67 -7.02 13.83
N CYS A 3 1.45 -5.96 13.04
CA CYS A 3 2.02 -4.64 13.35
C CYS A 3 1.42 -4.06 14.63
N GLN A 4 0.10 -4.17 14.81
CA GLN A 4 -0.62 -3.62 15.96
C GLN A 4 -0.16 -4.27 17.29
N SER A 5 0.20 -5.56 17.29
CA SER A 5 0.79 -6.19 18.47
C SER A 5 2.17 -5.66 18.85
N LEU A 6 2.83 -4.96 17.92
CA LEU A 6 4.10 -4.28 18.13
C LEU A 6 3.92 -2.76 18.30
N TYR A 7 2.68 -2.29 18.56
CA TYR A 7 2.33 -0.86 18.64
C TYR A 7 2.66 -0.08 17.36
N ALA A 8 2.58 -0.75 16.20
CA ALA A 8 2.82 -0.18 14.88
C ALA A 8 1.64 -0.43 13.93
N ASN A 9 1.65 0.22 12.77
CA ASN A 9 0.71 -0.02 11.67
C ASN A 9 1.45 -0.52 10.42
N LEU A 10 0.70 -0.95 9.41
CA LEU A 10 1.28 -1.16 8.08
C LEU A 10 1.66 0.20 7.49
N VAL A 11 2.69 0.21 6.64
CA VAL A 11 3.32 1.43 6.14
C VAL A 11 2.38 2.27 5.28
N SER A 12 2.40 3.59 5.49
CA SER A 12 1.85 4.63 4.62
C SER A 12 2.95 5.20 3.72
N VAL A 13 2.58 5.68 2.54
CA VAL A 13 3.54 6.21 1.55
C VAL A 13 3.03 7.54 1.02
N HIS A 14 3.72 8.62 1.34
CA HIS A 14 3.30 10.00 1.05
C HIS A 14 4.13 10.65 -0.06
N SER A 15 5.20 9.98 -0.50
CA SER A 15 6.07 10.54 -1.52
C SER A 15 6.83 9.49 -2.33
N LYS A 16 7.29 9.88 -3.52
CA LYS A 16 8.18 9.02 -4.34
C LYS A 16 9.49 8.65 -3.61
N PRO A 17 10.19 9.57 -2.92
CA PRO A 17 11.38 9.19 -2.17
C PRO A 17 11.14 8.15 -1.07
N GLU A 18 10.00 8.21 -0.37
CA GLU A 18 9.63 7.18 0.61
C GLU A 18 9.40 5.82 -0.06
N HIS A 19 8.69 5.80 -1.18
CA HIS A 19 8.49 4.59 -1.97
C HIS A 19 9.83 3.99 -2.44
N ASP A 20 10.70 4.82 -3.01
CA ASP A 20 12.01 4.38 -3.51
C ASP A 20 12.90 3.87 -2.35
N PHE A 21 12.80 4.50 -1.16
CA PHE A 21 13.48 4.03 0.05
C PHE A 21 12.95 2.65 0.49
N LEU A 22 11.64 2.43 0.50
CA LEU A 22 11.05 1.12 0.82
C LEU A 22 11.53 0.05 -0.17
N LEU A 23 11.54 0.34 -1.48
CA LEU A 23 12.05 -0.58 -2.50
C LEU A 23 13.53 -0.92 -2.29
N SER A 24 14.34 -0.01 -1.74
CA SER A 24 15.75 -0.27 -1.43
C SER A 24 15.96 -1.19 -0.23
N LEU A 25 14.97 -1.31 0.66
CA LEU A 25 15.02 -2.15 1.86
C LEU A 25 14.43 -3.54 1.62
N LEU A 26 13.47 -3.64 0.69
CA LEU A 26 12.75 -4.87 0.43
C LEU A 26 13.55 -5.80 -0.49
N PRO A 27 13.53 -7.12 -0.25
CA PRO A 27 14.02 -8.10 -1.22
C PRO A 27 13.35 -7.93 -2.59
N SER A 28 14.05 -8.26 -3.67
CA SER A 28 13.47 -8.28 -5.02
C SER A 28 12.44 -9.40 -5.18
N SER A 29 11.47 -9.21 -6.08
CA SER A 29 10.46 -10.23 -6.47
C SER A 29 9.52 -10.66 -5.35
N ILE A 30 9.19 -9.73 -4.46
CA ILE A 30 8.19 -9.91 -3.40
C ILE A 30 7.04 -8.93 -3.54
N THR A 31 5.89 -9.36 -3.03
CA THR A 31 4.71 -8.54 -2.80
C THR A 31 4.53 -8.36 -1.30
N CYS A 32 4.35 -7.11 -0.85
CA CYS A 32 4.13 -6.78 0.56
C CYS A 32 2.86 -5.95 0.71
N TRP A 33 2.10 -6.19 1.78
CA TRP A 33 0.96 -5.33 2.12
C TRP A 33 1.40 -3.96 2.62
N ALA A 34 0.78 -2.91 2.11
CA ALA A 34 0.82 -1.57 2.67
C ALA A 34 -0.42 -1.30 3.52
N GLY A 35 -0.43 -0.19 4.24
CA GLY A 35 -1.52 0.17 5.15
C GLY A 35 -2.75 0.77 4.50
N GLY A 36 -2.78 0.87 3.17
CA GLY A 36 -3.84 1.58 2.44
C GLY A 36 -4.99 0.64 2.17
N HIS A 37 -6.22 1.10 2.40
CA HIS A 37 -7.43 0.35 2.11
C HIS A 37 -8.61 1.28 1.86
N ASP A 38 -9.62 0.82 1.15
CA ASP A 38 -10.90 1.52 0.96
C ASP A 38 -12.11 0.67 1.40
N GLY A 39 -11.87 -0.43 2.14
CA GLY A 39 -12.95 -1.30 2.63
C GLY A 39 -13.95 -0.67 3.61
N GLU A 40 -13.70 0.57 4.07
CA GLU A 40 -14.68 1.39 4.81
C GLU A 40 -15.73 1.99 3.85
N GLN A 41 -15.27 2.45 2.68
CA GLN A 41 -16.09 3.02 1.62
C GLN A 41 -15.32 2.94 0.30
N GLU A 42 -15.82 2.12 -0.64
CA GLU A 42 -15.22 1.94 -1.96
C GLU A 42 -14.88 3.29 -2.62
N GLY A 43 -13.64 3.41 -3.11
CA GLY A 43 -13.13 4.64 -3.73
C GLY A 43 -12.75 5.75 -2.75
N GLN A 44 -12.83 5.51 -1.43
CA GLN A 44 -12.29 6.38 -0.37
C GLN A 44 -11.16 5.66 0.36
N TRP A 45 -9.96 5.80 -0.20
CA TRP A 45 -8.76 5.22 0.38
C TRP A 45 -8.36 5.94 1.67
N VAL A 46 -7.98 5.15 2.68
CA VAL A 46 -7.46 5.61 3.96
C VAL A 46 -6.20 4.83 4.33
N TRP A 47 -5.33 5.46 5.12
CA TRP A 47 -4.17 4.79 5.71
C TRP A 47 -4.52 4.25 7.10
N SER A 48 -4.15 3.00 7.36
CA SER A 48 -4.41 2.33 8.65
C SER A 48 -3.70 2.97 9.85
N ASP A 49 -2.72 3.84 9.62
CA ASP A 49 -2.01 4.60 10.65
C ASP A 49 -2.68 5.94 11.02
N GLY A 50 -3.75 6.31 10.32
CA GLY A 50 -4.51 7.54 10.54
C GLY A 50 -3.92 8.79 9.89
N THR A 51 -2.84 8.66 9.11
CA THR A 51 -2.33 9.75 8.28
C THR A 51 -3.30 10.05 7.14
N ALA A 52 -3.25 11.28 6.62
CA ALA A 52 -4.09 11.67 5.50
C ALA A 52 -3.72 10.86 4.25
N TYR A 53 -4.73 10.41 3.51
CA TYR A 53 -4.50 9.78 2.22
C TYR A 53 -4.16 10.85 1.17
N ASP A 54 -2.90 10.86 0.71
CA ASP A 54 -2.34 11.80 -0.28
C ASP A 54 -1.56 11.08 -1.39
N SER A 55 -1.66 9.76 -1.44
CA SER A 55 -0.79 8.91 -2.25
C SER A 55 -1.24 8.87 -3.70
N THR A 56 -0.37 9.35 -4.59
CA THR A 56 -0.63 9.46 -6.03
C THR A 56 0.18 8.49 -6.89
N ASN A 57 1.04 7.66 -6.29
CA ASN A 57 1.97 6.77 -6.99
C ASN A 57 1.40 5.38 -7.24
N TRP A 58 0.21 5.30 -7.83
CA TRP A 58 -0.31 4.04 -8.32
C TRP A 58 0.52 3.53 -9.51
N CYS A 59 0.68 2.21 -9.61
CA CYS A 59 1.19 1.60 -10.84
C CYS A 59 0.31 2.04 -12.03
N SER A 60 0.88 2.12 -13.23
CA SER A 60 0.09 2.39 -14.44
C SER A 60 -1.06 1.39 -14.54
N ALA A 61 -2.29 1.90 -14.58
CA ALA A 61 -3.54 1.14 -14.54
C ALA A 61 -3.92 0.57 -13.17
N GLU A 62 -3.44 1.11 -12.05
CA GLU A 62 -4.03 0.89 -10.72
C GLU A 62 -4.63 2.20 -10.17
N PRO A 63 -5.66 2.12 -9.29
CA PRO A 63 -6.40 0.93 -8.90
C PRO A 63 -7.37 0.49 -10.04
N ASN A 64 -7.28 -0.74 -10.55
CA ASN A 64 -8.16 -1.26 -11.62
C ASN A 64 -9.24 -2.24 -11.16
N ASN A 65 -9.27 -2.59 -9.89
CA ASN A 65 -10.29 -3.48 -9.33
C ASN A 65 -10.35 -4.86 -10.06
N VAL A 66 -9.22 -5.37 -10.56
CA VAL A 66 -9.15 -6.62 -11.31
C VAL A 66 -9.25 -7.82 -10.37
N GLY A 67 -10.48 -8.29 -10.13
CA GLY A 67 -10.75 -9.51 -9.36
C GLY A 67 -12.20 -9.59 -8.93
N ALA A 68 -12.77 -10.79 -8.86
CA ALA A 68 -14.20 -11.06 -8.66
C ALA A 68 -14.79 -10.66 -7.27
N GLY A 69 -14.17 -9.73 -6.55
CA GLY A 69 -14.61 -9.22 -5.24
C GLY A 69 -14.05 -7.85 -4.85
N GLY A 70 -13.31 -7.19 -5.74
CA GLY A 70 -12.70 -5.87 -5.54
C GLY A 70 -11.45 -5.86 -4.64
N GLU A 71 -10.41 -5.13 -5.06
CA GLU A 71 -9.13 -5.02 -4.34
C GLU A 71 -9.19 -3.88 -3.32
N ASN A 72 -9.59 -4.21 -2.09
CA ASN A 72 -9.79 -3.20 -1.05
C ASN A 72 -8.50 -2.81 -0.29
N CYS A 73 -7.33 -3.29 -0.73
CA CYS A 73 -6.05 -3.19 0.01
C CYS A 73 -4.90 -2.86 -0.94
N ILE A 74 -3.93 -2.05 -0.49
CA ILE A 74 -2.75 -1.68 -1.28
C ILE A 74 -1.62 -2.70 -1.08
N GLU A 75 -0.99 -3.08 -2.19
CA GLU A 75 0.25 -3.87 -2.23
C GLU A 75 1.44 -3.04 -2.78
N ILE A 76 2.63 -3.31 -2.27
CA ILE A 76 3.90 -2.87 -2.84
C ILE A 76 4.51 -4.06 -3.57
N ILE A 77 4.73 -3.92 -4.87
CA ILE A 77 5.31 -4.94 -5.73
C ILE A 77 6.75 -4.55 -6.06
N THR A 78 7.70 -5.41 -5.71
CA THR A 78 9.10 -5.27 -6.12
C THR A 78 9.31 -6.13 -7.37
N LEU A 79 9.52 -5.50 -8.54
CA LEU A 79 9.84 -6.24 -9.77
C LEU A 79 11.34 -6.56 -9.81
N SER A 80 11.69 -7.78 -10.22
CA SER A 80 13.07 -8.06 -10.66
C SER A 80 13.31 -7.39 -12.00
N SER A 81 14.37 -6.58 -12.07
CA SER A 81 14.95 -6.08 -13.33
C SER A 81 15.50 -7.19 -14.21
#